data_AF-A0A078A709-F1
#
_entry.id   AF-A0A078A709-F1
#
_cell.length_a   1.000
_cell.length_b   1.000
_cell.length_c   1.000
_cell.angle_alpha   90.00
_cell.angle_beta   90.00
_cell.angle_gamma   90.00
#
_symmetry.space_group_name_H-M   'P 1'
#
loop_
_entity.id
_entity.type
_entity.pdbx_description
1 polymer ?
#
loop_
_entity_poly.entity_id
_entity_poly.type
_entity_poly.pdbx_seq_one_letter_code
_entity_poly.pdbx_strand_id
1 'polypeptide(L)'
;MMAGVFKDLKYFLLFFIIFILQFGMIFLVIFKAQQIDEYNGVNKLAYFLMAFRISSGDFQLDDYHSQADGLVIFTWIIWLIAVLTLNIVFMNFIIAVISESYERVMQKLVAESYRVKANMIVEREQLFSQDELKLTKYFPNYIVIRRPQNTEITDAGEWQGFIKDLKYTIRTTVVKSKAEIIQNLNSIQTKNNQKLDKVIGQNSKQLTNEGLDAKIIILNQKLDLVQENSKNEFEKQSKGIVALEVQAKGLDGKVDGLDGKVDGLDVQVKGLDTKVDGLGTYVLKIQEDMEFIKSSLAQLLQKQNQ
;
A
#
# COMPACT_ATOMS: atom_id res chain seq x y z
N MET A 1 22.61 -20.16 2.46
CA MET A 1 22.15 -18.86 1.92
C MET A 1 22.96 -18.40 0.71
N MET A 2 24.25 -18.04 0.85
CA MET A 2 25.04 -17.54 -0.30
C MET A 2 25.14 -18.52 -1.47
N ALA A 3 25.27 -19.82 -1.23
CA ALA A 3 25.37 -20.82 -2.29
C ALA A 3 24.15 -20.86 -3.24
N GLY A 4 22.95 -20.51 -2.75
CA GLY A 4 21.74 -20.41 -3.58
C GLY A 4 21.84 -19.24 -4.56
N VAL A 5 22.22 -18.07 -4.07
CA VAL A 5 22.41 -16.86 -4.89
C VAL A 5 23.48 -17.08 -5.96
N PHE A 6 24.60 -17.74 -5.64
CA PHE A 6 25.64 -18.06 -6.62
C PHE A 6 25.16 -19.02 -7.73
N LYS A 7 24.23 -19.93 -7.42
CA LYS A 7 23.64 -20.81 -8.43
C LYS A 7 22.81 -20.03 -9.44
N ASP A 8 22.04 -19.06 -8.96
CA ASP A 8 21.18 -18.23 -9.80
C ASP A 8 22.02 -17.20 -10.59
N LEU A 9 23.12 -16.71 -10.01
CA LEU A 9 24.08 -15.81 -10.68
C LEU A 9 24.91 -16.50 -11.78
N LYS A 10 25.06 -17.83 -11.76
CA LYS A 10 25.92 -18.55 -12.72
C LYS A 10 25.53 -18.32 -14.18
N TYR A 11 24.24 -18.40 -14.49
CA TYR A 11 23.75 -18.24 -15.87
C TYR A 11 24.00 -16.83 -16.39
N PHE A 12 23.84 -15.86 -15.50
CA PHE A 12 24.15 -14.47 -15.81
C PHE A 12 25.64 -14.21 -16.01
N LEU A 13 26.49 -14.73 -15.13
CA LEU A 13 27.94 -14.59 -15.26
C LEU A 13 28.43 -15.13 -16.61
N LEU A 14 27.86 -16.24 -17.10
CA LEU A 14 28.17 -16.76 -18.42
C LEU A 14 27.80 -15.76 -19.54
N PHE A 15 26.57 -15.22 -19.49
CA PHE A 15 26.10 -14.23 -20.46
C PHE A 15 26.90 -12.92 -20.40
N PHE A 16 27.27 -12.51 -19.20
CA PHE A 16 28.07 -11.32 -18.95
C PHE A 16 29.50 -11.45 -19.51
N ILE A 17 30.13 -12.63 -19.35
CA ILE A 17 31.43 -12.91 -19.96
C ILE A 17 31.35 -12.78 -21.49
N ILE A 18 30.26 -13.23 -22.12
CA ILE A 18 30.06 -13.08 -23.57
C ILE A 18 30.06 -11.60 -23.97
N PHE A 19 29.38 -10.74 -23.20
CA PHE A 19 29.39 -9.30 -23.46
C PHE A 19 30.76 -8.65 -23.25
N ILE A 20 31.47 -9.01 -22.19
CA ILE A 20 32.84 -8.52 -21.96
C ILE A 20 33.74 -8.92 -23.13
N LEU A 21 33.63 -10.16 -23.61
CA LEU A 21 34.39 -10.62 -24.76
C LEU A 21 34.03 -9.84 -26.03
N GLN A 22 32.73 -9.60 -26.27
CA GLN A 22 32.26 -8.83 -27.43
C GLN A 22 32.77 -7.38 -27.40
N PHE A 23 32.57 -6.65 -26.31
CA PHE A 23 33.02 -5.26 -26.19
C PHE A 23 34.55 -5.15 -26.11
N GLY A 24 35.22 -6.10 -25.47
CA GLY A 24 36.69 -6.20 -25.47
C GLY A 24 37.26 -6.38 -26.88
N MET A 25 36.62 -7.19 -27.72
CA MET A 25 36.99 -7.34 -29.13
C MET A 25 36.74 -6.06 -29.94
N ILE A 26 35.62 -5.36 -29.68
CA ILE A 26 35.32 -4.06 -30.32
C ILE A 26 36.42 -3.05 -29.97
N PHE A 27 36.79 -2.93 -28.70
CA PHE A 27 37.87 -2.03 -28.27
C PHE A 27 39.23 -2.43 -28.86
N LEU A 28 39.56 -3.72 -28.89
CA LEU A 28 40.81 -4.21 -29.49
C LEU A 28 40.94 -3.76 -30.96
N VAL A 29 39.86 -3.83 -31.73
CA VAL A 29 39.83 -3.40 -33.14
C VAL A 29 39.97 -1.89 -33.27
N ILE A 30 39.26 -1.12 -32.45
CA ILE A 30 39.26 0.36 -32.50
C ILE A 30 40.63 0.93 -32.15
N PHE A 31 41.24 0.43 -31.07
CA PHE A 31 42.55 0.88 -30.59
C PHE A 31 43.73 0.18 -31.28
N LYS A 32 43.47 -0.62 -32.33
CA LYS A 32 44.49 -1.31 -33.14
C LYS A 32 45.51 -2.11 -32.34
N ALA A 33 45.11 -2.67 -31.20
CA ALA A 33 45.99 -3.39 -30.28
C ALA A 33 47.24 -2.61 -29.83
N GLN A 34 47.14 -1.29 -29.68
CA GLN A 34 48.18 -0.47 -29.04
C GLN A 34 48.36 -0.87 -27.56
N GLN A 35 49.57 -0.75 -27.04
CA GLN A 35 49.80 -1.02 -25.63
C GLN A 35 49.23 0.12 -24.79
N ILE A 36 48.44 -0.24 -23.78
CA ILE A 36 47.92 0.69 -22.78
C ILE A 36 48.88 0.66 -21.59
N ASP A 37 49.39 1.83 -21.21
CA ASP A 37 50.41 1.95 -20.15
C ASP A 37 49.94 1.42 -18.79
N GLU A 38 48.64 1.54 -18.49
CA GLU A 38 48.01 1.04 -17.26
C GLU A 38 48.00 -0.50 -17.14
N TYR A 39 48.10 -1.22 -18.27
CA TYR A 39 48.07 -2.69 -18.32
C TYR A 39 49.38 -3.27 -18.86
N ASN A 40 50.49 -2.59 -18.59
CA ASN A 40 51.82 -3.04 -18.99
C ASN A 40 52.04 -4.51 -18.56
N GLY A 41 52.25 -5.38 -19.56
CA GLY A 41 52.40 -6.84 -19.40
C GLY A 41 51.20 -7.68 -19.87
N VAL A 42 50.02 -7.10 -20.07
CA VAL A 42 48.77 -7.83 -20.39
C VAL A 42 48.30 -7.56 -21.83
N ASN A 43 49.23 -7.44 -22.79
CA ASN A 43 49.05 -7.31 -24.26
C ASN A 43 47.59 -7.08 -24.75
N LYS A 44 47.00 -8.06 -25.47
CA LYS A 44 45.63 -7.97 -26.02
C LYS A 44 44.53 -8.17 -24.98
N LEU A 45 44.89 -8.69 -23.80
CA LEU A 45 43.96 -8.94 -22.71
C LEU A 45 43.55 -7.64 -21.97
N ALA A 46 44.36 -6.59 -22.10
CA ALA A 46 44.09 -5.26 -21.55
C ALA A 46 42.72 -4.71 -21.95
N TYR A 47 42.29 -4.88 -23.19
CA TYR A 47 40.99 -4.40 -23.68
C TYR A 47 39.79 -5.16 -23.09
N PHE A 48 39.97 -6.43 -22.76
CA PHE A 48 38.93 -7.20 -22.07
C PHE A 48 38.81 -6.77 -20.61
N LEU A 49 39.94 -6.49 -19.96
CA LEU A 49 39.96 -5.92 -18.61
C LEU A 49 39.36 -4.52 -18.59
N MET A 50 39.60 -3.71 -19.62
CA MET A 50 38.98 -2.41 -19.81
C MET A 50 37.45 -2.51 -19.94
N ALA A 51 36.93 -3.44 -20.75
CA ALA A 51 35.49 -3.68 -20.85
C ALA A 51 34.89 -4.16 -19.52
N PHE A 52 35.62 -5.00 -18.77
CA PHE A 52 35.22 -5.43 -17.42
C PHE A 52 35.17 -4.25 -16.43
N ARG A 53 36.15 -3.34 -16.46
CA ARG A 53 36.14 -2.13 -15.61
C ARG A 53 34.97 -1.21 -15.94
N ILE A 54 34.72 -0.93 -17.22
CA ILE A 54 33.58 -0.13 -17.68
C ILE A 54 32.26 -0.71 -17.16
N SER A 55 32.11 -2.04 -17.21
CA SER A 55 30.90 -2.71 -16.70
C SER A 55 30.72 -2.63 -15.18
N SER A 56 31.81 -2.47 -14.42
CA SER A 56 31.77 -2.29 -12.96
C SER A 56 31.46 -0.86 -12.55
N GLY A 57 31.40 0.09 -13.51
CA GLY A 57 31.15 1.51 -13.28
C GLY A 57 32.40 2.37 -13.11
N ASP A 58 33.57 1.83 -13.49
CA ASP A 58 34.83 2.56 -13.53
C ASP A 58 35.07 3.09 -14.96
N PHE A 59 35.09 4.42 -15.09
CA PHE A 59 35.02 5.13 -16.37
C PHE A 59 36.32 5.91 -16.67
N GLN A 60 37.48 5.32 -16.43
CA GLN A 60 38.73 5.90 -16.89
C GLN A 60 38.78 5.99 -18.43
N LEU A 61 39.34 7.10 -18.92
CA LEU A 61 39.28 7.52 -20.33
C LEU A 61 40.68 7.73 -20.94
N ASP A 62 41.68 7.02 -20.41
CA ASP A 62 43.06 7.20 -20.84
C ASP A 62 43.26 6.72 -22.28
N ASP A 63 44.01 7.50 -23.07
CA ASP A 63 44.31 7.28 -24.51
C ASP A 63 43.17 7.34 -25.53
N TYR A 64 41.94 7.72 -25.14
CA TYR A 64 40.85 7.94 -26.13
C TYR A 64 41.12 9.10 -27.09
N HIS A 65 41.92 10.08 -26.65
CA HIS A 65 42.26 11.28 -27.40
C HIS A 65 43.46 11.13 -28.34
N SER A 66 44.27 10.07 -28.20
CA SER A 66 45.52 9.89 -28.96
C SER A 66 45.32 9.23 -30.33
N GLN A 67 44.07 8.92 -30.70
CA GLN A 67 43.71 8.34 -32.00
C GLN A 67 43.59 9.41 -33.10
N ALA A 68 43.68 8.98 -34.37
CA ALA A 68 43.52 9.88 -35.52
C ALA A 68 42.13 10.56 -35.53
N ASP A 69 42.09 11.84 -35.90
CA ASP A 69 40.94 12.76 -35.72
C ASP A 69 39.55 12.20 -36.12
N GLY A 70 39.48 11.38 -37.18
CA GLY A 70 38.21 10.78 -37.62
C GLY A 70 37.73 9.57 -36.80
N LEU A 71 38.65 8.83 -36.17
CA LEU A 71 38.33 7.64 -35.36
C LEU A 71 37.91 8.04 -33.94
N VAL A 72 38.42 9.16 -33.42
CA VAL A 72 38.13 9.64 -32.06
C VAL A 72 36.63 9.75 -31.82
N ILE A 73 35.88 10.39 -32.73
CA ILE A 73 34.42 10.57 -32.60
C ILE A 73 33.70 9.21 -32.52
N PHE A 74 34.11 8.25 -33.35
CA PHE A 74 33.51 6.92 -33.36
C PHE A 74 33.81 6.15 -32.07
N THR A 75 35.03 6.28 -31.55
CA THR A 75 35.46 5.69 -30.27
C THR A 75 34.64 6.23 -29.10
N TRP A 76 34.36 7.54 -29.07
CA TRP A 76 33.49 8.16 -28.05
C TRP A 76 32.05 7.66 -28.11
N ILE A 77 31.49 7.52 -29.33
CA ILE A 77 30.12 7.01 -29.51
C ILE A 77 30.02 5.55 -29.04
N ILE A 78 30.97 4.70 -29.44
CA ILE A 78 30.99 3.29 -29.03
C ILE A 78 31.22 3.16 -27.53
N TRP A 79 32.09 3.98 -26.95
CA TRP A 79 32.30 4.00 -25.50
C TRP A 79 31.02 4.38 -24.76
N LEU A 80 30.31 5.42 -25.20
CA LEU A 80 29.03 5.81 -24.59
C LEU A 80 28.00 4.69 -24.66
N ILE A 81 27.88 4.02 -25.80
CA ILE A 81 27.00 2.86 -25.99
C ILE A 81 27.42 1.71 -25.08
N ALA A 82 28.72 1.44 -24.96
CA ALA A 82 29.26 0.39 -24.10
C ALA A 82 28.99 0.69 -22.63
N VAL A 83 29.19 1.94 -22.17
CA VAL A 83 28.88 2.37 -20.80
C VAL A 83 27.40 2.18 -20.50
N LEU A 84 26.52 2.69 -21.37
CA LEU A 84 25.07 2.56 -21.17
C LEU A 84 24.65 1.08 -21.19
N THR A 85 25.11 0.31 -22.16
CA THR A 85 24.71 -1.09 -22.30
C THR A 85 25.26 -1.94 -21.17
N LEU A 86 26.57 -1.88 -20.89
CA LEU A 86 27.20 -2.70 -19.86
C LEU A 86 26.75 -2.30 -18.47
N ASN A 87 26.72 -1.01 -18.12
CA ASN A 87 26.40 -0.61 -16.75
C ASN A 87 24.91 -0.80 -16.44
N ILE A 88 24.00 -0.39 -17.33
CA ILE A 88 22.55 -0.50 -17.10
C ILE A 88 22.14 -1.98 -17.07
N VAL A 89 22.60 -2.79 -18.03
CA VAL A 89 22.23 -4.21 -18.07
C VAL A 89 22.86 -4.97 -16.90
N PHE A 90 24.13 -4.72 -16.59
CA PHE A 90 24.82 -5.45 -15.52
C PHE A 90 24.22 -5.14 -14.14
N MET A 91 24.11 -3.86 -13.79
CA MET A 91 23.62 -3.46 -12.47
C MET A 91 22.15 -3.83 -12.25
N ASN A 92 21.27 -3.54 -13.23
CA ASN A 92 19.85 -3.84 -13.07
C ASN A 92 19.58 -5.34 -13.01
N PHE A 93 20.33 -6.14 -13.78
CA PHE A 93 20.17 -7.58 -13.76
C PHE A 93 20.69 -8.19 -12.46
N ILE A 94 21.86 -7.78 -11.98
CA ILE A 94 22.41 -8.27 -10.69
C ILE A 94 21.44 -7.95 -9.56
N ILE A 95 20.93 -6.72 -9.51
CA ILE A 95 19.99 -6.33 -8.47
C ILE A 95 18.73 -7.18 -8.54
N ALA A 96 18.18 -7.41 -9.74
CA ALA A 96 16.97 -8.22 -9.91
C ALA A 96 17.16 -9.67 -9.43
N VAL A 97 18.24 -10.33 -9.88
CA VAL A 97 18.49 -11.75 -9.53
C VAL A 97 18.89 -11.91 -8.07
N ILE A 98 19.72 -11.02 -7.53
CA ILE A 98 20.07 -11.05 -6.09
C ILE A 98 18.81 -10.81 -5.26
N SER A 99 17.96 -9.86 -5.64
CA SER A 99 16.73 -9.56 -4.89
C SER A 99 15.76 -10.74 -4.88
N GLU A 100 15.52 -11.38 -6.04
CA GLU A 100 14.64 -12.56 -6.12
C GLU A 100 15.22 -13.73 -5.31
N SER A 101 16.53 -13.99 -5.44
CA SER A 101 17.21 -15.09 -4.74
C SER A 101 17.25 -14.85 -3.23
N TYR A 102 17.49 -13.60 -2.82
CA TYR A 102 17.51 -13.18 -1.42
C TYR A 102 16.14 -13.36 -0.78
N GLU A 103 15.09 -12.88 -1.44
CA GLU A 103 13.71 -13.00 -0.97
C GLU A 103 13.33 -14.48 -0.77
N ARG A 104 13.66 -15.33 -1.74
CA ARG A 104 13.38 -16.78 -1.68
C ARG A 104 14.06 -17.46 -0.49
N VAL A 105 15.30 -17.08 -0.16
CA VAL A 105 16.03 -17.66 0.98
C VAL A 105 15.55 -17.06 2.30
N MET A 106 15.24 -15.77 2.32
CA MET A 106 14.72 -15.08 3.51
C MET A 106 13.40 -15.71 3.98
N GLN A 107 12.48 -15.99 3.06
CA GLN A 107 11.19 -16.64 3.36
C GLN A 107 11.34 -18.02 3.99
N LYS A 108 12.44 -18.73 3.74
CA LYS A 108 12.70 -20.09 4.26
C LYS A 108 13.79 -20.12 5.33
N LEU A 109 14.21 -18.98 5.87
CA LEU A 109 15.34 -18.88 6.79
C LEU A 109 15.17 -19.77 8.03
N VAL A 110 13.97 -19.79 8.62
CA VAL A 110 13.68 -20.61 9.81
C VAL A 110 13.75 -22.10 9.49
N ALA A 111 13.16 -22.53 8.38
CA ALA A 111 13.16 -23.94 7.96
C ALA A 111 14.58 -24.41 7.60
N GLU A 112 15.36 -23.61 6.87
CA GLU A 112 16.77 -23.90 6.58
C GLU A 112 17.62 -23.93 7.85
N SER A 113 17.36 -23.06 8.83
CA SER A 113 18.03 -23.11 10.14
C SER A 113 17.77 -24.42 10.87
N TYR A 114 16.52 -24.90 10.89
CA TYR A 114 16.19 -26.20 11.49
C TYR A 114 16.79 -27.37 10.69
N ARG A 115 16.78 -27.30 9.36
CA ARG A 115 17.41 -28.31 8.50
C ARG A 115 18.91 -28.44 8.81
N VAL A 116 19.60 -27.32 8.90
CA VAL A 116 21.04 -27.28 9.22
C VAL A 116 21.30 -27.83 10.62
N LYS A 117 20.46 -27.51 11.61
CA LYS A 117 20.55 -28.10 12.96
C LYS A 117 20.32 -29.62 12.95
N ALA A 118 19.30 -30.09 12.24
CA ALA A 118 19.01 -31.51 12.11
C ALA A 118 20.17 -32.26 11.43
N ASN A 119 20.73 -31.69 10.36
CA ASN A 119 21.91 -32.25 9.71
C ASN A 119 23.12 -32.32 10.66
N MET A 120 23.38 -31.27 11.44
CA MET A 120 24.45 -31.29 12.44
C MET A 120 24.23 -32.36 13.51
N ILE A 121 22.97 -32.59 13.92
CA ILE A 121 22.63 -33.68 14.85
C ILE A 121 22.93 -35.03 14.20
N VAL A 122 22.51 -35.26 12.95
CA VAL A 122 22.78 -36.51 12.22
C VAL A 122 24.28 -36.74 12.03
N GLU A 123 25.04 -35.72 11.61
CA GLU A 123 26.50 -35.80 11.48
C GLU A 123 27.16 -36.14 12.83
N ARG A 124 26.66 -35.56 13.92
CA ARG A 124 27.16 -35.87 15.26
C ARG A 124 26.79 -37.28 15.70
N GLU A 125 25.60 -37.76 15.36
CA GLU A 125 25.09 -39.11 15.63
C GLU A 125 25.90 -40.20 14.92
N GLN A 126 26.38 -39.93 13.69
CA GLN A 126 27.25 -40.84 12.94
C GLN A 126 28.60 -41.12 13.62
N LEU A 127 29.05 -40.24 14.51
CA LEU A 127 30.29 -40.40 15.27
C LEU A 127 30.13 -41.24 16.54
N PHE A 128 28.91 -41.62 16.93
CA PHE A 128 28.68 -42.47 18.11
C PHE A 128 28.77 -43.95 17.76
N SER A 129 29.27 -44.73 18.72
CA SER A 129 29.22 -46.20 18.63
C SER A 129 27.79 -46.70 18.91
N GLN A 130 27.45 -47.91 18.43
CA GLN A 130 26.11 -48.51 18.63
C GLN A 130 25.71 -48.64 20.10
N ASP A 131 26.68 -48.77 21.01
CA ASP A 131 26.43 -48.83 22.45
C ASP A 131 26.15 -47.44 23.07
N GLU A 132 26.75 -46.38 22.52
CA GLU A 132 26.58 -45.01 23.00
C GLU A 132 25.23 -44.40 22.63
N LEU A 133 24.64 -44.83 21.52
CA LEU A 133 23.28 -44.44 21.13
C LEU A 133 22.21 -44.93 22.11
N LYS A 134 22.51 -45.97 22.89
CA LYS A 134 21.61 -46.53 23.92
C LYS A 134 21.81 -45.90 25.29
N LEU A 135 22.85 -45.08 25.48
CA LEU A 135 23.14 -44.45 26.76
C LEU A 135 22.14 -43.31 27.05
N THR A 136 21.38 -43.48 28.14
CA THR A 136 20.45 -42.48 28.68
C THR A 136 21.10 -41.15 29.07
N LYS A 137 22.43 -41.11 29.19
CA LYS A 137 23.21 -39.89 29.41
C LYS A 137 23.21 -38.96 28.19
N TYR A 138 23.25 -39.52 26.98
CA TYR A 138 23.26 -38.75 25.73
C TYR A 138 21.85 -38.59 25.15
N PHE A 139 21.01 -39.62 25.31
CA PHE A 139 19.62 -39.66 24.83
C PHE A 139 18.64 -39.91 25.98
N PRO A 140 18.34 -38.89 26.81
CA PRO A 140 17.38 -39.03 27.90
C PRO A 140 15.95 -39.16 27.37
N ASN A 141 15.12 -39.97 28.05
CA ASN A 141 13.69 -40.14 27.73
C ASN A 141 12.80 -38.97 28.17
N TYR A 142 13.38 -37.80 28.43
CA TYR A 142 12.68 -36.62 28.90
C TYR A 142 13.18 -35.37 28.18
N ILE A 143 12.25 -34.45 27.89
CA ILE A 143 12.56 -33.14 27.31
C ILE A 143 12.48 -32.13 28.45
N VAL A 144 13.56 -31.36 28.64
CA VAL A 144 13.58 -30.28 29.63
C VAL A 144 13.01 -29.02 28.99
N ILE A 145 11.74 -28.73 29.27
CA ILE A 145 11.10 -27.48 28.86
C ILE A 145 11.29 -26.47 29.99
N ARG A 146 12.14 -25.46 29.76
CA ARG A 146 12.28 -24.34 30.70
C ARG A 146 11.27 -23.26 30.36
N ARG A 147 10.40 -22.94 31.32
CA ARG A 147 9.55 -21.76 31.27
C ARG A 147 10.10 -20.67 32.20
N PRO A 148 9.99 -19.38 31.86
CA PRO A 148 10.31 -18.32 32.79
C PRO A 148 9.41 -18.41 34.04
N GLN A 149 9.98 -18.15 35.21
CA GLN A 149 9.33 -18.40 36.51
C GLN A 149 8.10 -17.51 36.76
N ASN A 150 7.89 -16.45 35.97
CA ASN A 150 6.76 -15.51 36.06
C ASN A 150 5.71 -15.72 34.96
N THR A 151 5.20 -16.93 34.82
CA THR A 151 3.95 -17.14 34.05
C THR A 151 3.17 -18.25 34.72
N GLU A 152 2.24 -17.85 35.59
CA GLU A 152 1.20 -18.73 36.11
C GLU A 152 0.31 -19.16 34.93
N ILE A 153 0.33 -20.46 34.63
CA ILE A 153 -0.50 -21.06 33.60
C ILE A 153 -1.82 -21.44 34.26
N THR A 154 -2.75 -20.48 34.29
CA THR A 154 -4.16 -20.78 34.02
C THR A 154 -4.33 -20.65 32.50
N ASP A 155 -5.29 -21.29 31.85
CA ASP A 155 -5.49 -21.21 30.38
C ASP A 155 -5.61 -19.78 29.80
N ALA A 156 -5.68 -18.76 30.67
CA ALA A 156 -5.46 -17.36 30.35
C ALA A 156 -4.00 -17.00 30.00
N GLY A 157 -3.01 -17.89 30.17
CA GLY A 157 -1.58 -17.62 30.10
C GLY A 157 -1.00 -17.46 28.69
N GLU A 158 -1.51 -18.20 27.70
CA GLU A 158 -1.18 -17.93 26.29
C GLU A 158 -1.80 -16.62 25.84
N TRP A 159 -3.03 -16.34 26.29
CA TRP A 159 -3.70 -15.06 26.08
C TRP A 159 -2.98 -13.91 26.78
N GLN A 160 -2.41 -14.14 27.96
CA GLN A 160 -1.63 -13.14 28.69
C GLN A 160 -0.27 -12.91 28.05
N GLY A 161 0.38 -13.96 27.51
CA GLY A 161 1.61 -13.85 26.72
C GLY A 161 1.39 -13.04 25.45
N PHE A 162 0.33 -13.36 24.71
CA PHE A 162 -0.10 -12.58 23.55
C PHE A 162 -0.43 -11.13 23.91
N ILE A 163 -1.20 -10.90 24.99
CA ILE A 163 -1.53 -9.55 25.46
C ILE A 163 -0.28 -8.81 25.96
N LYS A 164 0.69 -9.50 26.56
CA LYS A 164 1.95 -8.91 27.01
C LYS A 164 2.82 -8.50 25.82
N ASP A 165 2.93 -9.35 24.80
CA ASP A 165 3.65 -9.04 23.56
C ASP A 165 2.94 -7.93 22.77
N LEU A 166 1.60 -7.93 22.74
CA LEU A 166 0.81 -6.84 22.17
C LEU A 166 1.06 -5.54 22.94
N LYS A 167 1.03 -5.58 24.28
CA LYS A 167 1.25 -4.39 25.13
C LYS A 167 2.68 -3.88 25.03
N TYR A 168 3.66 -4.78 24.87
CA TYR A 168 5.06 -4.43 24.62
C TYR A 168 5.24 -3.82 23.23
N THR A 169 4.62 -4.40 22.19
CA THR A 169 4.62 -3.87 20.82
C THR A 169 3.94 -2.51 20.75
N ILE A 170 2.79 -2.34 21.40
CA ILE A 170 2.09 -1.07 21.50
C ILE A 170 2.95 -0.06 22.26
N ARG A 171 3.55 -0.43 23.40
CA ARG A 171 4.44 0.49 24.13
C ARG A 171 5.66 0.89 23.32
N THR A 172 6.32 -0.04 22.64
CA THR A 172 7.49 0.27 21.82
C THR A 172 7.10 1.13 20.62
N THR A 173 5.94 0.86 19.99
CA THR A 173 5.39 1.69 18.92
C THR A 173 5.00 3.08 19.42
N VAL A 174 4.39 3.20 20.59
CA VAL A 174 4.02 4.50 21.20
C VAL A 174 5.25 5.29 21.64
N VAL A 175 6.30 4.63 22.14
CA VAL A 175 7.56 5.29 22.49
C VAL A 175 8.28 5.77 21.23
N LYS A 176 8.32 4.95 20.16
CA LYS A 176 8.86 5.36 18.86
C LYS A 176 8.05 6.51 18.25
N SER A 177 6.72 6.42 18.22
CA SER A 177 5.87 7.48 17.68
C SER A 177 5.97 8.76 18.50
N LYS A 178 6.04 8.68 19.84
CA LYS A 178 6.29 9.85 20.69
C LYS A 178 7.67 10.47 20.40
N ALA A 179 8.71 9.66 20.21
CA ALA A 179 10.03 10.14 19.85
C ALA A 179 10.05 10.83 18.47
N GLU A 180 9.39 10.24 17.48
CA GLU A 180 9.20 10.83 16.14
C GLU A 180 8.38 12.12 16.19
N ILE A 181 7.29 12.17 16.97
CA ILE A 181 6.47 13.37 17.18
C ILE A 181 7.31 14.47 17.85
N ILE A 182 8.11 14.16 18.86
CA ILE A 182 9.01 15.12 19.52
C ILE A 182 10.06 15.62 18.53
N GLN A 183 10.65 14.73 17.73
CA GLN A 183 11.62 15.11 16.71
C GLN A 183 11.00 16.02 15.64
N ASN A 184 9.79 15.70 15.19
CA ASN A 184 9.03 16.53 14.25
C ASN A 184 8.67 17.88 14.86
N LEU A 185 8.21 17.92 16.12
CA LEU A 185 7.92 19.16 16.85
C LEU A 185 9.16 20.04 16.98
N ASN A 186 10.30 19.47 17.37
CA ASN A 186 11.56 20.20 17.44
C ASN A 186 11.94 20.76 16.06
N SER A 187 11.81 19.97 15.00
CA SER A 187 12.12 20.42 13.64
C SER A 187 11.19 21.56 13.16
N ILE A 188 9.91 21.50 13.53
CA ILE A 188 8.91 22.55 13.24
C ILE A 188 9.23 23.80 14.06
N GLN A 189 9.59 23.66 15.33
CA GLN A 189 9.95 24.78 16.19
C GLN A 189 11.24 25.46 15.71
N THR A 190 12.26 24.70 15.30
CA THR A 190 13.47 25.28 14.71
C THR A 190 13.17 26.02 13.40
N LYS A 191 12.34 25.44 12.51
CA LYS A 191 11.91 26.10 11.27
C LYS A 191 11.08 27.36 11.53
N ASN A 192 10.20 27.34 12.53
CA ASN A 192 9.38 28.50 12.89
C ASN A 192 10.21 29.60 13.54
N ASN A 193 11.16 29.27 14.43
CA ASN A 193 12.06 30.24 15.02
C ASN A 193 12.95 30.89 13.95
N GLN A 194 13.49 30.11 13.01
CA GLN A 194 14.24 30.67 11.87
C GLN A 194 13.40 31.57 10.97
N LYS A 195 12.12 31.24 10.75
CA LYS A 195 11.20 32.12 10.03
C LYS A 195 10.90 33.39 10.83
N LEU A 196 10.71 33.27 12.14
CA LEU A 196 10.48 34.39 13.04
C LEU A 196 11.67 35.33 13.07
N ASP A 197 12.90 34.81 13.17
CA ASP A 197 14.14 35.61 13.13
C ASP A 197 14.32 36.31 11.77
N LYS A 198 13.95 35.65 10.65
CA LYS A 198 13.94 36.29 9.34
C LYS A 198 12.90 37.41 9.24
N VAL A 199 11.71 37.22 9.80
CA VAL A 199 10.65 38.23 9.82
C VAL A 199 11.03 39.41 10.72
N ILE A 200 11.61 39.16 11.90
CA ILE A 200 12.10 40.19 12.82
C ILE A 200 13.29 40.94 12.22
N GLY A 201 14.22 40.25 11.56
CA GLY A 201 15.35 40.85 10.86
C GLY A 201 14.99 41.64 9.60
N GLN A 202 13.89 41.29 8.93
CA GLN A 202 13.35 42.07 7.81
C GLN A 202 12.56 43.30 8.30
N ASN A 203 11.81 43.17 9.39
CA ASN A 203 11.05 44.28 9.95
C ASN A 203 11.94 45.32 10.65
N SER A 204 13.05 44.93 11.27
CA SER A 204 13.98 45.87 11.91
C SER A 204 14.77 46.73 10.91
N LYS A 205 14.93 46.29 9.66
CA LYS A 205 15.58 47.06 8.59
C LYS A 205 14.66 48.06 7.89
N GLN A 206 13.37 48.11 8.23
CA GLN A 206 12.36 48.85 7.46
C GLN A 206 11.53 49.83 8.31
N LEU A 207 12.11 50.39 9.38
CA LEU A 207 11.50 51.51 10.12
C LEU A 207 12.20 52.83 9.78
N THR A 208 11.63 53.55 8.81
CA THR A 208 11.60 55.02 8.80
C THR A 208 10.14 55.46 8.76
N ASN A 209 9.81 56.51 9.55
CA ASN A 209 8.44 56.87 9.93
C ASN A 209 7.51 57.30 8.77
N GLU A 210 8.00 57.49 7.55
CA GLU A 210 7.16 57.84 6.38
C GLU A 210 6.52 56.62 5.69
N GLY A 211 7.03 55.39 5.92
CA GLY A 211 6.49 54.18 5.31
C GLY A 211 5.27 53.57 6.01
N LEU A 212 4.98 54.02 7.24
CA LEU A 212 3.87 53.51 8.06
C LEU A 212 2.52 54.06 7.58
N ASP A 213 2.43 55.34 7.26
CA ASP A 213 1.19 55.96 6.79
C ASP A 213 0.74 55.40 5.44
N ALA A 214 1.68 55.20 4.51
CA ALA A 214 1.39 54.55 3.23
C ALA A 214 0.89 53.11 3.40
N LYS A 215 1.45 52.36 4.36
CA LYS A 215 0.99 51.00 4.67
C LYS A 215 -0.41 51.00 5.33
N ILE A 216 -0.72 51.99 6.17
CA ILE A 216 -2.05 52.14 6.80
C ILE A 216 -3.11 52.44 5.73
N ILE A 217 -2.82 53.31 4.76
CA ILE A 217 -3.74 53.62 3.66
C ILE A 217 -4.03 52.36 2.82
N ILE A 218 -2.99 51.59 2.47
CA ILE A 218 -3.16 50.35 1.70
C ILE A 218 -3.93 49.28 2.51
N LEU A 219 -3.71 49.22 3.82
CA LEU A 219 -4.44 48.31 4.70
C LEU A 219 -5.93 48.66 4.78
N ASN A 220 -6.26 49.95 4.92
CA ASN A 220 -7.64 50.41 4.94
C ASN A 220 -8.35 50.13 3.60
N GLN A 221 -7.69 50.41 2.46
CA GLN A 221 -8.24 50.06 1.15
C GLN A 221 -8.50 48.56 0.98
N LYS A 222 -7.59 47.71 1.46
CA LYS A 222 -7.81 46.25 1.44
C LYS A 222 -8.94 45.84 2.38
N LEU A 223 -9.07 46.48 3.54
CA LEU A 223 -10.14 46.21 4.49
C LEU A 223 -11.51 46.56 3.89
N ASP A 224 -11.62 47.72 3.24
CA ASP A 224 -12.84 48.16 2.56
C ASP A 224 -13.24 47.19 1.44
N LEU A 225 -12.27 46.78 0.61
CA LEU A 225 -12.49 45.79 -0.45
C LEU A 225 -12.94 44.42 0.11
N VAL A 226 -12.33 43.96 1.20
CA VAL A 226 -12.73 42.69 1.85
C VAL A 226 -14.13 42.81 2.45
N GLN A 227 -14.47 43.95 3.03
CA GLN A 227 -15.78 44.19 3.62
C GLN A 227 -16.88 44.27 2.54
N GLU A 228 -16.61 44.92 1.42
CA GLU A 228 -17.53 44.99 0.28
C GLU A 228 -17.74 43.61 -0.38
N ASN A 229 -16.66 42.85 -0.60
CA ASN A 229 -16.75 41.49 -1.13
C ASN A 229 -17.55 40.56 -0.20
N SER A 230 -17.31 40.65 1.10
CA SER A 230 -18.04 39.87 2.11
C SER A 230 -19.52 40.23 2.10
N LYS A 231 -19.86 41.53 1.99
CA LYS A 231 -21.25 41.99 1.90
C LYS A 231 -21.96 41.45 0.65
N ASN A 232 -21.28 41.49 -0.50
CA ASN A 232 -21.81 40.98 -1.77
C ASN A 232 -22.04 39.46 -1.72
N GLU A 233 -21.12 38.70 -1.13
CA GLU A 233 -21.31 37.26 -0.91
C GLU A 233 -22.48 36.98 0.04
N PHE A 234 -22.62 37.76 1.11
CA PHE A 234 -23.73 37.61 2.06
C PHE A 234 -25.08 37.93 1.41
N GLU A 235 -25.17 38.97 0.57
CA GLU A 235 -26.38 39.27 -0.21
C GLU A 235 -26.72 38.16 -1.21
N LYS A 236 -25.70 37.59 -1.87
CA LYS A 236 -25.90 36.45 -2.78
C LYS A 236 -26.41 35.22 -2.04
N GLN A 237 -25.84 34.90 -0.88
CA GLN A 237 -26.30 33.79 -0.04
C GLN A 237 -27.72 34.04 0.47
N SER A 238 -28.03 35.25 0.93
CA SER A 238 -29.37 35.66 1.37
C SER A 238 -30.42 35.46 0.27
N LYS A 239 -30.13 35.90 -0.96
CA LYS A 239 -31.02 35.65 -2.12
C LYS A 239 -31.20 34.16 -2.41
N GLY A 240 -30.13 33.37 -2.27
CA GLY A 240 -30.18 31.90 -2.39
C GLY A 240 -31.09 31.25 -1.34
N ILE A 241 -31.01 31.70 -0.08
CA ILE A 241 -31.86 31.23 1.02
C ILE A 241 -33.34 31.53 0.73
N VAL A 242 -33.66 32.75 0.28
CA VAL A 242 -35.04 33.12 -0.08
C VAL A 242 -35.59 32.25 -1.21
N ALA A 243 -34.76 31.95 -2.22
CA ALA A 243 -35.17 31.08 -3.32
C ALA A 243 -35.45 29.64 -2.85
N LEU A 244 -34.62 29.11 -1.93
CA LEU A 244 -34.84 27.80 -1.31
C LEU A 244 -36.11 27.78 -0.46
N GLU A 245 -36.41 28.86 0.27
CA GLU A 245 -37.65 28.96 1.05
C GLU A 245 -38.90 28.90 0.17
N VAL A 246 -38.89 29.57 -0.99
CA VAL A 246 -39.99 29.50 -1.97
C VAL A 246 -40.16 28.08 -2.51
N GLN A 247 -39.06 27.39 -2.82
CA GLN A 247 -39.12 26.00 -3.27
C GLN A 247 -39.65 25.07 -2.17
N ALA A 248 -39.25 25.28 -0.92
CA ALA A 248 -39.74 24.51 0.22
C ALA A 248 -41.27 24.67 0.39
N LYS A 249 -41.79 25.90 0.33
CA LYS A 249 -43.25 26.16 0.36
C LYS A 249 -43.98 25.49 -0.81
N GLY A 250 -43.36 25.45 -1.99
CA GLY A 250 -43.92 24.75 -3.15
C GLY A 250 -43.96 23.22 -3.00
N LEU A 251 -42.99 22.63 -2.28
CA LEU A 251 -42.99 21.21 -1.95
C LEU A 251 -44.06 20.89 -0.89
N ASP A 252 -44.20 21.75 0.12
CA ASP A 252 -45.20 21.63 1.18
C ASP A 252 -46.62 21.52 0.60
N GLY A 253 -46.99 22.43 -0.32
CA GLY A 253 -48.29 22.37 -0.98
C GLY A 253 -48.48 21.13 -1.88
N LYS A 254 -47.40 20.53 -2.41
CA LYS A 254 -47.50 19.24 -3.13
C LYS A 254 -47.73 18.09 -2.15
N VAL A 255 -47.14 18.14 -0.97
CA VAL A 255 -47.34 17.13 0.09
C VAL A 255 -48.79 17.19 0.57
N ASP A 256 -49.33 18.37 0.85
CA ASP A 256 -50.74 18.55 1.21
C ASP A 256 -51.68 18.00 0.12
N GLY A 257 -51.35 18.25 -1.15
CA GLY A 257 -52.13 17.73 -2.28
C GLY A 257 -52.06 16.20 -2.44
N LEU A 258 -50.98 15.56 -2.00
CA LEU A 258 -50.87 14.10 -1.95
C LEU A 258 -51.66 13.54 -0.77
N ASP A 259 -51.59 14.19 0.40
CA ASP A 259 -52.31 13.77 1.60
C ASP A 259 -53.83 13.73 1.35
N GLY A 260 -54.38 14.78 0.73
CA GLY A 260 -55.80 14.79 0.35
C GLY A 260 -56.19 13.70 -0.66
N LYS A 261 -55.28 13.26 -1.54
CA LYS A 261 -55.53 12.12 -2.44
C LYS A 261 -55.51 10.78 -1.68
N VAL A 262 -54.63 10.64 -0.71
CA VAL A 262 -54.53 9.46 0.16
C VAL A 262 -55.80 9.32 1.00
N ASP A 263 -56.28 10.42 1.59
CA ASP A 263 -57.56 10.45 2.31
C ASP A 263 -58.73 10.05 1.41
N GLY A 264 -58.77 10.56 0.17
CA GLY A 264 -59.78 10.17 -0.81
C GLY A 264 -59.77 8.67 -1.14
N LEU A 265 -58.57 8.08 -1.27
CA LEU A 265 -58.42 6.63 -1.47
C LEU A 265 -58.85 5.83 -0.24
N ASP A 266 -58.52 6.29 0.97
CA ASP A 266 -58.92 5.63 2.22
C ASP A 266 -60.45 5.54 2.34
N VAL A 267 -61.16 6.62 2.01
CA VAL A 267 -62.64 6.64 1.96
C VAL A 267 -63.18 5.64 0.93
N GLN A 268 -62.57 5.56 -0.26
CA GLN A 268 -62.99 4.61 -1.29
C GLN A 268 -62.77 3.15 -0.86
N VAL A 269 -61.63 2.86 -0.21
CA VAL A 269 -61.32 1.52 0.30
C VAL A 269 -62.31 1.11 1.38
N LYS A 270 -62.62 1.99 2.35
CA LYS A 270 -63.69 1.75 3.34
C LYS A 270 -65.04 1.50 2.69
N GLY A 271 -65.37 2.23 1.62
CA GLY A 271 -66.59 2.01 0.85
C GLY A 271 -66.63 0.68 0.09
N LEU A 272 -65.47 0.16 -0.33
CA LEU A 272 -65.37 -1.18 -0.93
C LEU A 272 -65.49 -2.27 0.13
N ASP A 273 -64.86 -2.09 1.29
CA ASP A 273 -64.87 -3.04 2.40
C ASP A 273 -66.31 -3.30 2.87
N THR A 274 -67.09 -2.23 3.07
CA THR A 274 -68.52 -2.36 3.43
C THR A 274 -69.36 -3.07 2.37
N LYS A 275 -69.06 -2.90 1.07
CA LYS A 275 -69.72 -3.63 -0.01
C LYS A 275 -69.33 -5.11 -0.03
N VAL A 276 -68.06 -5.43 0.22
CA VAL A 276 -67.55 -6.80 0.30
C VAL A 276 -68.17 -7.52 1.49
N ASP A 277 -68.27 -6.87 2.66
CA ASP A 277 -68.99 -7.38 3.82
C ASP A 277 -70.47 -7.66 3.48
N GLY A 278 -71.13 -6.71 2.80
CA GLY A 278 -72.48 -6.88 2.30
C GLY A 278 -72.64 -8.12 1.40
N LEU A 279 -71.75 -8.29 0.42
CA LEU A 279 -71.70 -9.49 -0.43
C LEU A 279 -71.50 -10.76 0.41
N GLY A 280 -70.62 -10.74 1.41
CA GLY A 280 -70.42 -11.85 2.34
C GLY A 280 -71.71 -12.28 3.03
N THR A 281 -72.52 -11.32 3.50
CA THR A 281 -73.83 -11.63 4.12
C THR A 281 -74.82 -12.22 3.12
N TYR A 282 -74.85 -11.77 1.87
CA TYR A 282 -75.72 -12.35 0.83
C TYR A 282 -75.30 -13.78 0.49
N VAL A 283 -74.01 -14.05 0.39
CA VAL A 283 -73.49 -15.41 0.12
C VAL A 283 -73.84 -16.37 1.25
N LEU A 284 -73.74 -15.94 2.52
CA LEU A 284 -74.17 -16.75 3.66
C LEU A 284 -75.66 -17.09 3.60
N LYS A 285 -76.54 -16.12 3.30
CA LYS A 285 -77.97 -16.37 3.12
C LYS A 285 -78.27 -17.36 1.99
N ILE A 286 -77.57 -17.23 0.85
CA ILE A 286 -77.72 -18.19 -0.26
C ILE A 286 -77.27 -19.58 0.17
N GLN A 287 -76.20 -19.69 0.96
CA GLN A 287 -75.73 -20.97 1.48
C GLN A 287 -76.77 -21.61 2.42
N GLU A 288 -77.38 -20.82 3.32
CA GLU A 288 -78.48 -21.26 4.19
C GLU A 288 -79.71 -21.72 3.38
N ASP A 289 -80.14 -20.92 2.40
CA ASP A 289 -81.25 -21.25 1.50
C ASP A 289 -80.97 -22.56 0.73
N MET A 290 -79.73 -22.76 0.27
CA MET A 290 -79.31 -23.96 -0.44
C MET A 290 -79.32 -25.21 0.46
N GLU A 291 -78.88 -25.09 1.72
CA GLU A 291 -78.99 -26.17 2.70
C GLU A 291 -80.45 -26.52 3.02
N PHE A 292 -81.31 -25.51 3.17
CA PHE A 292 -82.74 -25.71 3.36
C PHE A 292 -83.38 -26.44 2.18
N ILE A 293 -83.09 -26.02 0.94
CA ILE A 293 -83.56 -26.69 -0.29
C ILE A 293 -83.06 -28.13 -0.35
N LYS A 294 -81.77 -28.36 -0.08
CA LYS A 294 -81.18 -29.70 -0.05
C LYS A 294 -81.90 -30.62 0.95
N SER A 295 -82.21 -30.11 2.15
CA SER A 295 -82.92 -30.85 3.18
C SER A 295 -84.38 -31.15 2.79
N SER A 296 -85.06 -30.18 2.17
CA SER A 296 -86.45 -30.32 1.69
C SER A 296 -86.56 -31.34 0.56
N LEU A 297 -85.64 -31.31 -0.40
CA LEU A 297 -85.56 -32.29 -1.48
C LEU A 297 -85.30 -33.71 -0.96
N ALA A 298 -84.42 -33.85 0.05
CA ALA A 298 -84.16 -35.14 0.67
C ALA A 298 -85.42 -35.73 1.33
N GLN A 299 -86.23 -34.91 2.02
CA GLN A 299 -87.51 -35.35 2.61
C GLN A 299 -88.55 -35.76 1.55
N LEU A 300 -88.63 -35.02 0.44
CA LEU A 300 -89.53 -35.32 -0.68
C LEU A 300 -89.20 -36.67 -1.33
N LEU A 301 -87.91 -36.92 -1.58
CA LEU A 301 -87.44 -38.20 -2.10
C LEU A 301 -87.70 -39.37 -1.13
N GLN A 302 -87.61 -39.12 0.18
CA GLN A 302 -87.94 -40.12 1.18
C GLN A 302 -89.44 -40.48 1.21
N LYS A 303 -90.33 -39.49 1.00
CA LYS A 303 -91.78 -39.72 0.87
C LYS A 303 -92.20 -40.43 -0.42
N GLN A 304 -91.44 -40.32 -1.51
CA GLN A 304 -91.73 -41.04 -2.76
C GLN A 304 -91.31 -42.51 -2.73
N ASN A 305 -90.48 -42.91 -1.77
CA ASN A 305 -89.98 -44.29 -1.60
C ASN A 305 -90.72 -45.08 -0.49
N GLN A 306 -91.83 -44.55 0.04
CA GLN A 306 -92.78 -45.23 0.94
C GLN A 306 -94.10 -45.47 0.22
#